data_AF-A0A1J4L0L5-F1
#
_entry.id   AF-A0A1J4L0L5-F1
#
_cell.length_a   1.000
_cell.length_b   1.000
_cell.length_c   1.000
_cell.angle_alpha   90.00
_cell.angle_beta   90.00
_cell.angle_gamma   90.00
#
_symmetry.space_group_name_H-M   'P 1'
#
loop_
_entity.id
_entity.type
_entity.pdbx_description
1 polymer ?
#
loop_
_entity_poly.entity_id
_entity_poly.type
_entity_poly.pdbx_seq_one_letter_code
_entity_poly.pdbx_strand_id
1 'polypeptide(L)'
;MVNQSINDSNREMKKPRQSTKHEKIYSDRNNNLKYKLSVQRPSLGSTGLLNLRGLNIESLEALVPQPHLKILDITKTTIKSLASLPPQPLLTKIIADESKLETLAGLSRHPKLKEISFKKTPLNLKPNIRIACLIVTGNHLSRINSKTIEKIERLDASKYPIVAKYLLEADWQLEVPVPSMEHFHKLSREEKFKENVPNDPSIYRLPNVLIDIHDESEKEKLLSSSILRQNEDDEIDEEINEQDKLDADLEKELVEKLASVGIRVNQGKECRKEIIDAISNLVKLVQIFNTCKETVSDHRDEEKEENNEL
;
A
#
# COMPACT_ATOMS: atom_id res chain seq x y z
N MET A 1 -48.39 -76.82 -27.25
CA MET A 1 -48.93 -76.31 -25.98
C MET A 1 -47.87 -76.51 -24.90
N VAL A 2 -47.76 -75.56 -23.96
CA VAL A 2 -46.86 -75.46 -22.79
C VAL A 2 -45.83 -74.31 -22.88
N ASN A 3 -45.86 -73.55 -21.78
CA ASN A 3 -45.29 -72.24 -21.42
C ASN A 3 -43.77 -72.17 -21.25
N GLN A 4 -43.26 -70.93 -21.23
CA GLN A 4 -42.31 -70.28 -20.27
C GLN A 4 -41.37 -69.31 -21.03
N SER A 5 -40.89 -68.17 -20.54
CA SER A 5 -41.19 -67.25 -19.43
C SER A 5 -40.15 -66.12 -19.51
N ILE A 6 -40.54 -64.88 -19.20
CA ILE A 6 -39.78 -63.87 -18.42
C ILE A 6 -38.49 -63.26 -19.04
N ASN A 7 -38.51 -61.96 -19.35
CA ASN A 7 -37.80 -60.94 -18.53
C ASN A 7 -38.06 -59.50 -19.02
N ASP A 8 -38.91 -58.78 -18.28
CA ASP A 8 -38.96 -57.33 -18.23
C ASP A 8 -37.81 -56.82 -17.36
N SER A 9 -36.99 -55.91 -17.88
CA SER A 9 -36.01 -55.17 -17.09
C SER A 9 -36.19 -53.67 -17.32
N ASN A 10 -36.84 -53.07 -16.33
CA ASN A 10 -37.01 -51.65 -16.09
C ASN A 10 -35.73 -50.85 -16.33
N ARG A 11 -35.81 -49.86 -17.24
CA ARG A 11 -34.85 -48.75 -17.31
C ARG A 11 -35.55 -47.48 -16.84
N GLU A 12 -35.50 -47.25 -15.52
CA GLU A 12 -35.94 -46.01 -14.90
C GLU A 12 -35.17 -44.82 -15.49
N MET A 13 -35.84 -44.02 -16.31
CA MET A 13 -35.38 -42.66 -16.60
C MET A 13 -35.64 -41.79 -15.36
N LYS A 14 -34.59 -41.52 -14.58
CA LYS A 14 -34.60 -40.44 -13.59
C LYS A 14 -34.79 -39.10 -14.32
N LYS A 15 -36.02 -38.60 -14.32
CA LYS A 15 -36.34 -37.22 -14.72
C LYS A 15 -35.59 -36.24 -13.80
N PRO A 16 -35.01 -35.16 -14.34
CA PRO A 16 -34.40 -34.13 -13.52
C PRO A 16 -35.46 -33.48 -12.63
N ARG A 17 -35.20 -33.43 -11.32
CA ARG A 17 -36.06 -32.78 -10.32
C ARG A 17 -36.25 -31.31 -10.73
N GLN A 18 -37.46 -30.97 -11.17
CA GLN A 18 -37.88 -29.58 -11.33
C GLN A 18 -37.92 -28.94 -9.94
N SER A 19 -37.05 -27.95 -9.69
CA SER A 19 -37.07 -27.15 -8.46
C SER A 19 -38.46 -26.55 -8.28
N THR A 20 -39.06 -26.74 -7.12
CA THR A 20 -40.46 -26.36 -6.88
C THR A 20 -40.61 -24.84 -6.84
N LYS A 21 -41.73 -24.31 -7.35
CA LYS A 21 -42.02 -22.84 -7.37
C LYS A 21 -41.84 -22.17 -6.00
N HIS A 22 -42.05 -22.89 -4.90
CA HIS A 22 -41.86 -22.39 -3.53
C HIS A 22 -40.39 -22.15 -3.18
N GLU A 23 -39.46 -23.01 -3.60
CA GLU A 23 -38.01 -22.78 -3.39
C GLU A 23 -37.53 -21.54 -4.16
N LYS A 24 -38.05 -21.33 -5.36
CA LYS A 24 -37.74 -20.15 -6.20
C LYS A 24 -38.24 -18.84 -5.57
N ILE A 25 -39.45 -18.84 -5.01
CA ILE A 25 -40.02 -17.67 -4.31
C ILE A 25 -39.24 -17.33 -3.03
N TYR A 26 -38.78 -18.34 -2.29
CA TYR A 26 -37.94 -18.13 -1.10
C TYR A 26 -36.53 -17.65 -1.46
N SER A 27 -35.92 -18.15 -2.55
CA SER A 27 -34.62 -17.66 -3.03
C SER A 27 -34.68 -16.20 -3.51
N ASP A 28 -35.76 -15.83 -4.21
CA ASP A 28 -35.93 -14.46 -4.72
C ASP A 28 -36.19 -13.45 -3.60
N ARG A 29 -36.89 -13.83 -2.52
CA ARG A 29 -37.06 -12.98 -1.33
C ARG A 29 -35.75 -12.77 -0.58
N ASN A 30 -34.93 -13.80 -0.43
CA ASN A 30 -33.64 -13.68 0.25
C ASN A 30 -32.63 -12.86 -0.54
N ASN A 31 -32.73 -12.83 -1.87
CA ASN A 31 -31.92 -11.99 -2.75
C ASN A 31 -32.43 -10.54 -2.86
N ASN A 32 -33.54 -10.19 -2.21
CA ASN A 32 -34.12 -8.86 -2.29
C ASN A 32 -33.53 -7.92 -1.23
N LEU A 33 -32.83 -6.87 -1.69
CA LEU A 33 -32.26 -5.82 -0.84
C LEU A 33 -33.28 -5.20 0.11
N LYS A 34 -34.50 -4.89 -0.37
CA LYS A 34 -35.55 -4.27 0.45
C LYS A 34 -35.99 -5.17 1.60
N TYR A 35 -36.06 -6.48 1.36
CA TYR A 35 -36.38 -7.46 2.39
C TYR A 35 -35.26 -7.58 3.42
N LYS A 36 -34.00 -7.69 2.98
CA LYS A 36 -32.85 -7.73 3.91
C LYS A 36 -32.76 -6.46 4.75
N LEU A 37 -33.11 -5.32 4.19
CA LEU A 37 -33.20 -4.05 4.91
C LEU A 37 -34.34 -4.03 5.92
N SER A 38 -35.54 -4.49 5.57
CA SER A 38 -36.65 -4.49 6.52
C SER A 38 -36.37 -5.39 7.74
N VAL A 39 -35.68 -6.51 7.53
CA VAL A 39 -35.30 -7.44 8.60
C VAL A 39 -34.19 -6.88 9.50
N GLN A 40 -33.19 -6.21 8.93
CA GLN A 40 -32.01 -5.75 9.69
C GLN A 40 -32.14 -4.33 10.25
N ARG A 41 -33.06 -3.50 9.73
CA ARG A 41 -33.23 -2.12 10.19
C ARG A 41 -33.43 -1.98 11.71
N PRO A 42 -34.21 -2.85 12.39
CA PRO A 42 -34.36 -2.78 13.84
C PRO A 42 -33.05 -3.00 14.62
N SER A 43 -32.14 -3.84 14.11
CA SER A 43 -30.86 -4.15 14.76
C SER A 43 -29.73 -3.18 14.41
N LEU A 44 -29.92 -2.27 13.44
CA LEU A 44 -28.92 -1.26 13.09
C LEU A 44 -28.63 -0.30 14.25
N GLY A 45 -29.64 0.02 15.08
CA GLY A 45 -29.44 0.88 16.23
C GLY A 45 -28.44 0.32 17.25
N SER A 46 -28.46 -1.00 17.47
CA SER A 46 -27.59 -1.68 18.44
C SER A 46 -26.27 -2.13 17.83
N THR A 47 -26.31 -2.79 16.66
CA THR A 47 -25.13 -3.40 16.03
C THR A 47 -24.42 -2.45 15.07
N GLY A 48 -25.15 -1.55 14.43
CA GLY A 48 -24.66 -0.74 13.31
C GLY A 48 -24.21 -1.56 12.09
N LEU A 49 -24.52 -2.86 12.02
CA LEU A 49 -24.09 -3.76 10.95
C LEU A 49 -25.23 -3.98 9.96
N LEU A 50 -24.96 -3.71 8.69
CA LEU A 50 -25.80 -4.16 7.58
C LEU A 50 -25.08 -5.26 6.80
N ASN A 51 -25.60 -6.49 6.90
CA ASN A 51 -25.06 -7.66 6.23
C ASN A 51 -25.85 -7.98 4.95
N LEU A 52 -25.21 -7.78 3.81
CA LEU A 52 -25.71 -8.04 2.46
C LEU A 52 -24.90 -9.16 1.77
N ARG A 53 -24.21 -9.99 2.54
CA ARG A 53 -23.32 -11.03 2.02
C ARG A 53 -24.06 -12.01 1.11
N GLY A 54 -23.47 -12.29 -0.05
CA GLY A 54 -23.96 -13.29 -1.00
C GLY A 54 -25.22 -12.89 -1.77
N LEU A 55 -25.67 -11.63 -1.64
CA LEU A 55 -26.82 -11.14 -2.39
C LEU A 55 -26.42 -10.84 -3.84
N ASN A 56 -27.29 -11.20 -4.78
CA ASN A 56 -27.17 -10.79 -6.17
C ASN A 56 -27.79 -9.40 -6.36
N ILE A 57 -27.07 -8.37 -5.91
CA ILE A 57 -27.47 -6.97 -6.02
C ILE A 57 -26.44 -6.21 -6.85
N GLU A 58 -26.92 -5.43 -7.83
CA GLU A 58 -26.06 -4.64 -8.71
C GLU A 58 -25.93 -3.19 -8.23
N SER A 59 -26.88 -2.71 -7.41
CA SER A 59 -26.98 -1.33 -6.93
C SER A 59 -27.44 -1.27 -5.47
N LEU A 60 -26.99 -0.22 -4.78
CA LEU A 60 -27.36 0.13 -3.41
C LEU A 60 -28.32 1.33 -3.36
N GLU A 61 -28.87 1.77 -4.49
CA GLU A 61 -29.73 2.96 -4.59
C GLU A 61 -31.00 2.86 -3.71
N ALA A 62 -31.53 1.65 -3.51
CA ALA A 62 -32.66 1.42 -2.62
C ALA A 62 -32.33 1.65 -1.12
N LEU A 63 -31.05 1.80 -0.78
CA LEU A 63 -30.59 2.14 0.56
C LEU A 63 -30.79 3.63 0.78
N VAL A 64 -31.76 4.02 1.60
CA VAL A 64 -31.85 5.39 2.12
C VAL A 64 -30.69 5.63 3.13
N PRO A 65 -30.19 6.86 3.34
CA PRO A 65 -29.26 7.15 4.44
C PRO A 65 -29.70 6.50 5.76
N GLN A 66 -28.82 5.69 6.34
CA GLN A 66 -29.08 4.95 7.58
C GLN A 66 -28.31 5.63 8.72
N PRO A 67 -29.00 6.26 9.69
CA PRO A 67 -28.33 7.10 10.69
C PRO A 67 -27.40 6.31 11.64
N HIS A 68 -27.63 5.00 11.80
CA HIS A 68 -26.86 4.15 12.71
C HIS A 68 -25.90 3.18 12.01
N LEU A 69 -25.81 3.20 10.69
CA LEU A 69 -24.96 2.28 9.94
C LEU A 69 -23.48 2.59 10.16
N LYS A 70 -22.75 1.63 10.72
CA LYS A 70 -21.31 1.69 11.02
C LYS A 70 -20.49 0.71 10.18
N ILE A 71 -21.04 -0.46 9.87
CA ILE A 71 -20.38 -1.53 9.13
C ILE A 71 -21.30 -1.97 7.99
N LEU A 72 -20.80 -1.91 6.77
CA LEU A 72 -21.46 -2.45 5.59
C LEU A 72 -20.69 -3.68 5.10
N ASP A 73 -21.35 -4.84 5.08
CA ASP A 73 -20.79 -6.07 4.53
C ASP A 73 -21.52 -6.44 3.24
N ILE A 74 -20.82 -6.30 2.11
CA ILE A 74 -21.26 -6.66 0.76
C ILE A 74 -20.38 -7.77 0.16
N THR A 75 -19.79 -8.61 1.02
CA THR A 75 -18.95 -9.75 0.62
C THR A 75 -19.71 -10.67 -0.35
N LYS A 76 -19.04 -11.17 -1.40
CA LYS A 76 -19.65 -12.07 -2.40
C LYS A 76 -20.91 -11.52 -3.09
N THR A 77 -21.00 -10.21 -3.29
CA THR A 77 -22.08 -9.58 -4.07
C THR A 77 -21.65 -9.29 -5.51
N THR A 78 -22.60 -8.98 -6.38
CA THR A 78 -22.36 -8.62 -7.79
C THR A 78 -22.16 -7.11 -8.02
N ILE A 79 -22.10 -6.32 -6.94
CA ILE A 79 -21.87 -4.86 -6.98
C ILE A 79 -20.52 -4.56 -7.63
N LYS A 80 -20.53 -3.66 -8.62
CA LYS A 80 -19.33 -3.17 -9.32
C LYS A 80 -18.83 -1.82 -8.80
N SER A 81 -19.72 -1.02 -8.22
CA SER A 81 -19.43 0.34 -7.79
C SER A 81 -20.26 0.72 -6.56
N LEU A 82 -19.71 1.59 -5.70
CA LEU A 82 -20.43 2.20 -4.59
C LEU A 82 -21.06 3.55 -4.96
N ALA A 83 -21.06 3.95 -6.24
CA ALA A 83 -21.65 5.22 -6.69
C ALA A 83 -23.15 5.35 -6.36
N SER A 84 -23.87 4.22 -6.26
CA SER A 84 -25.28 4.19 -5.87
C SER A 84 -25.52 4.23 -4.36
N LEU A 85 -24.47 4.09 -3.54
CA LEU A 85 -24.55 4.20 -2.09
C LEU A 85 -24.68 5.69 -1.72
N PRO A 86 -25.78 6.13 -1.09
CA PRO A 86 -25.85 7.50 -0.62
C PRO A 86 -24.94 7.71 0.58
N PRO A 87 -24.59 8.98 0.89
CA PRO A 87 -23.78 9.32 2.04
C PRO A 87 -24.29 8.67 3.33
N GLN A 88 -23.37 8.03 4.06
CA GLN A 88 -23.63 7.37 5.34
C GLN A 88 -22.79 8.06 6.43
N PRO A 89 -23.40 8.84 7.34
CA PRO A 89 -22.66 9.76 8.21
C PRO A 89 -21.83 9.04 9.30
N LEU A 90 -22.20 7.82 9.67
CA LEU A 90 -21.54 7.02 10.71
C LEU A 90 -20.80 5.79 10.16
N LEU A 91 -20.74 5.62 8.84
CA LEU A 91 -20.11 4.43 8.25
C LEU A 91 -18.60 4.47 8.48
N THR A 92 -18.11 3.48 9.21
CA THR A 92 -16.70 3.34 9.60
C THR A 92 -15.99 2.21 8.88
N LYS A 93 -16.73 1.22 8.38
CA LYS A 93 -16.16 0.01 7.78
C LYS A 93 -16.96 -0.48 6.60
N ILE A 94 -16.27 -0.78 5.50
CA ILE A 94 -16.84 -1.44 4.32
C ILE A 94 -16.08 -2.75 4.09
N ILE A 95 -16.81 -3.85 3.95
CA ILE A 95 -16.29 -5.18 3.64
C ILE A 95 -16.89 -5.60 2.31
N ALA A 96 -16.06 -5.66 1.27
CA ALA A 96 -16.44 -5.98 -0.10
C ALA A 96 -15.61 -7.13 -0.68
N ASP A 97 -15.15 -8.03 0.19
CA ASP A 97 -14.31 -9.17 -0.21
C ASP A 97 -15.06 -10.09 -1.18
N GLU A 98 -14.36 -10.62 -2.18
CA GLU A 98 -14.91 -11.54 -3.20
C GLU A 98 -16.15 -10.98 -3.94
N SER A 99 -16.31 -9.65 -3.97
CA SER A 99 -17.32 -8.97 -4.78
C SER A 99 -16.79 -8.64 -6.19
N LYS A 100 -17.64 -8.02 -7.03
CA LYS A 100 -17.24 -7.52 -8.35
C LYS A 100 -16.80 -6.06 -8.36
N LEU A 101 -16.48 -5.49 -7.19
CA LEU A 101 -16.10 -4.08 -7.07
C LEU A 101 -14.89 -3.77 -7.97
N GLU A 102 -15.04 -2.78 -8.84
CA GLU A 102 -14.03 -2.41 -9.86
C GLU A 102 -13.64 -0.93 -9.82
N THR A 103 -14.45 -0.06 -9.20
CA THR A 103 -14.24 1.40 -9.12
C THR A 103 -14.17 1.90 -7.69
N LEU A 104 -13.53 3.06 -7.48
CA LEU A 104 -13.51 3.79 -6.19
C LEU A 104 -14.72 4.72 -6.01
N ALA A 105 -15.58 4.81 -7.02
CA ALA A 105 -16.68 5.75 -7.04
C ALA A 105 -17.62 5.57 -5.83
N GLY A 106 -17.90 6.68 -5.14
CA GLY A 106 -18.80 6.74 -3.99
C GLY A 106 -18.11 6.62 -2.64
N LEU A 107 -16.82 6.23 -2.59
CA LEU A 107 -16.09 6.12 -1.33
C LEU A 107 -15.91 7.46 -0.62
N SER A 108 -15.77 8.56 -1.37
CA SER A 108 -15.51 9.88 -0.78
C SER A 108 -16.66 10.42 0.08
N ARG A 109 -17.86 9.86 -0.07
CA ARG A 109 -19.11 10.29 0.56
C ARG A 109 -19.22 9.88 2.03
N HIS A 110 -18.25 9.12 2.53
CA HIS A 110 -18.26 8.52 3.87
C HIS A 110 -17.17 9.14 4.76
N PRO A 111 -17.45 10.28 5.41
CA PRO A 111 -16.42 11.07 6.12
C PRO A 111 -15.82 10.40 7.36
N LYS A 112 -16.39 9.27 7.80
CA LYS A 112 -15.92 8.50 8.97
C LYS A 112 -15.34 7.14 8.59
N LEU A 113 -15.10 6.87 7.30
CA LEU A 113 -14.65 5.57 6.82
C LEU A 113 -13.21 5.28 7.24
N LYS A 114 -13.03 4.38 8.22
CA LYS A 114 -11.71 4.04 8.79
C LYS A 114 -11.12 2.77 8.23
N GLU A 115 -11.95 1.84 7.77
CA GLU A 115 -11.53 0.53 7.30
C GLU A 115 -12.24 0.14 6.01
N ILE A 116 -11.48 -0.34 5.04
CA ILE A 116 -12.03 -0.91 3.81
C ILE A 116 -11.35 -2.26 3.51
N SER A 117 -12.13 -3.22 3.04
CA SER A 117 -11.61 -4.49 2.54
C SER A 117 -12.27 -4.79 1.20
N PHE A 118 -11.46 -5.09 0.19
CA PHE A 118 -11.89 -5.45 -1.16
C PHE A 118 -11.02 -6.60 -1.68
N LYS A 119 -10.66 -7.55 -0.82
CA LYS A 119 -9.79 -8.68 -1.18
C LYS A 119 -10.45 -9.51 -2.28
N LYS A 120 -9.65 -9.98 -3.24
CA LYS A 120 -10.13 -10.79 -4.38
C LYS A 120 -11.25 -10.11 -5.19
N THR A 121 -11.16 -8.80 -5.37
CA THR A 121 -12.02 -8.02 -6.29
C THR A 121 -11.18 -7.52 -7.48
N PRO A 122 -11.81 -7.17 -8.61
CA PRO A 122 -11.12 -6.48 -9.71
C PRO A 122 -10.41 -5.19 -9.26
N LEU A 123 -11.01 -4.43 -8.33
CA LEU A 123 -10.40 -3.24 -7.75
C LEU A 123 -9.03 -3.53 -7.10
N ASN A 124 -8.90 -4.68 -6.43
CA ASN A 124 -7.65 -5.07 -5.78
C ASN A 124 -6.48 -5.33 -6.75
N LEU A 125 -6.77 -5.54 -8.03
CA LEU A 125 -5.77 -5.81 -9.05
C LEU A 125 -5.22 -4.53 -9.69
N LYS A 126 -5.88 -3.38 -9.47
CA LYS A 126 -5.43 -2.09 -10.01
C LYS A 126 -4.10 -1.67 -9.36
N PRO A 127 -3.15 -1.10 -10.13
CA PRO A 127 -1.88 -0.62 -9.60
C PRO A 127 -2.12 0.52 -8.60
N ASN A 128 -1.27 0.62 -7.59
CA ASN A 128 -1.27 1.71 -6.61
C ASN A 128 -2.62 1.96 -5.91
N ILE A 129 -3.49 0.95 -5.85
CA ILE A 129 -4.86 1.09 -5.37
C ILE A 129 -4.96 1.56 -3.92
N ARG A 130 -3.95 1.24 -3.10
CA ARG A 130 -3.89 1.66 -1.70
C ARG A 130 -3.71 3.18 -1.59
N ILE A 131 -2.81 3.74 -2.40
CA ILE A 131 -2.59 5.20 -2.49
C ILE A 131 -3.85 5.85 -3.08
N ALA A 132 -4.43 5.28 -4.14
CA ALA A 132 -5.67 5.80 -4.73
C ALA A 132 -6.84 5.82 -3.71
N CYS A 133 -7.00 4.76 -2.91
CA CYS A 133 -7.97 4.74 -1.82
C CYS A 133 -7.74 5.84 -0.79
N LEU A 134 -6.47 6.12 -0.45
CA LEU A 134 -6.10 7.20 0.45
C LEU A 134 -6.43 8.58 -0.11
N ILE A 135 -6.18 8.82 -1.39
CA ILE A 135 -6.52 10.08 -2.07
C ILE A 135 -8.05 10.29 -2.05
N VAL A 136 -8.83 9.25 -2.36
CA VAL A 136 -10.30 9.35 -2.42
C VAL A 136 -10.94 9.54 -1.04
N THR A 137 -10.50 8.75 -0.06
CA THR A 137 -11.11 8.72 1.28
C THR A 137 -10.53 9.83 2.17
N GLY A 138 -9.24 10.13 2.04
CA GLY A 138 -8.51 11.09 2.86
C GLY A 138 -7.88 10.48 4.12
N ASN A 139 -7.39 11.35 5.00
CA ASN A 139 -6.47 10.99 6.11
C ASN A 139 -7.08 10.10 7.20
N HIS A 140 -8.40 9.97 7.28
CA HIS A 140 -9.07 9.22 8.34
C HIS A 140 -9.11 7.71 8.09
N LEU A 141 -8.79 7.26 6.87
CA LEU A 141 -8.64 5.85 6.56
C LEU A 141 -7.42 5.29 7.30
N SER A 142 -7.58 4.14 7.96
CA SER A 142 -6.56 3.55 8.85
C SER A 142 -6.13 2.15 8.43
N ARG A 143 -7.03 1.39 7.79
CA ARG A 143 -6.75 0.03 7.31
C ARG A 143 -7.35 -0.24 5.95
N ILE A 144 -6.58 -0.89 5.09
CA ILE A 144 -7.01 -1.40 3.78
C ILE A 144 -6.66 -2.88 3.72
N ASN A 145 -7.62 -3.74 3.41
CA ASN A 145 -7.44 -5.21 3.30
C ASN A 145 -6.83 -5.83 4.57
N SER A 146 -7.25 -5.36 5.74
CA SER A 146 -6.72 -5.73 7.07
C SER A 146 -5.27 -5.31 7.35
N LYS A 147 -4.59 -4.64 6.41
CA LYS A 147 -3.27 -4.05 6.64
C LYS A 147 -3.42 -2.59 7.08
N THR A 148 -2.68 -2.20 8.11
CA THR A 148 -2.59 -0.80 8.54
C THR A 148 -1.99 0.04 7.41
N ILE A 149 -2.41 1.29 7.30
CA ILE A 149 -1.79 2.26 6.39
C ILE A 149 -0.52 2.80 7.00
N GLU A 150 0.57 2.76 6.24
CA GLU A 150 1.88 3.26 6.66
C GLU A 150 1.99 4.78 6.47
N LYS A 151 2.92 5.41 7.17
CA LYS A 151 3.17 6.85 7.05
C LYS A 151 3.61 7.21 5.63
N ILE A 152 4.41 6.35 4.98
CA ILE A 152 4.89 6.59 3.62
C ILE A 152 3.76 6.64 2.60
N GLU A 153 2.77 5.76 2.70
CA GLU A 153 1.61 5.77 1.80
C GLU A 153 0.80 7.07 1.92
N ARG A 154 0.75 7.66 3.12
CA ARG A 154 0.11 8.95 3.35
C ARG A 154 0.90 10.10 2.75
N LEU A 155 2.24 10.05 2.86
CA LEU A 155 3.12 11.01 2.18
C LEU A 155 2.92 10.92 0.66
N ASP A 156 2.88 9.71 0.12
CA ASP A 156 2.68 9.48 -1.31
C ASP A 156 1.33 9.99 -1.79
N ALA A 157 0.25 9.69 -1.06
CA ALA A 157 -1.07 10.24 -1.35
C ALA A 157 -1.12 11.78 -1.25
N SER A 158 -0.31 12.39 -0.37
CA SER A 158 -0.28 13.85 -0.17
C SER A 158 0.31 14.63 -1.35
N LYS A 159 1.08 13.97 -2.21
CA LYS A 159 1.67 14.58 -3.40
C LYS A 159 0.65 14.86 -4.50
N TYR A 160 -0.52 14.21 -4.44
CA TYR A 160 -1.57 14.41 -5.41
C TYR A 160 -2.48 15.59 -5.01
N PRO A 161 -2.84 16.47 -5.95
CA PRO A 161 -3.77 17.56 -5.68
C PRO A 161 -5.18 17.04 -5.36
N ILE A 162 -5.99 17.86 -4.68
CA ILE A 162 -7.36 17.49 -4.28
C ILE A 162 -8.21 17.06 -5.50
N VAL A 163 -7.95 17.59 -6.69
CA VAL A 163 -8.63 17.21 -7.94
C VAL A 163 -8.51 15.70 -8.25
N ALA A 164 -7.39 15.07 -7.87
CA ALA A 164 -7.14 13.65 -8.11
C ALA A 164 -8.22 12.76 -7.47
N LYS A 165 -8.79 13.17 -6.33
CA LYS A 165 -9.92 12.51 -5.69
C LYS A 165 -11.11 12.34 -6.65
N TYR A 166 -11.48 13.41 -7.34
CA TYR A 166 -12.64 13.41 -8.26
C TYR A 166 -12.35 12.61 -9.52
N LEU A 167 -11.11 12.69 -10.04
CA LEU A 167 -10.67 11.90 -11.18
C LEU A 167 -10.70 10.40 -10.86
N LEU A 168 -10.21 9.99 -9.69
CA LEU A 168 -10.24 8.59 -9.24
C LEU A 168 -11.66 8.06 -9.02
N GLU A 169 -12.58 8.90 -8.52
CA GLU A 169 -14.00 8.53 -8.44
C GLU A 169 -14.65 8.39 -9.82
N ALA A 170 -14.09 9.04 -10.84
CA ALA A 170 -14.49 8.92 -12.24
C ALA A 170 -13.69 7.85 -13.02
N ASP A 171 -13.03 6.92 -12.30
CA ASP A 171 -12.25 5.79 -12.84
C ASP A 171 -10.96 6.17 -13.61
N TRP A 172 -10.39 7.34 -13.33
CA TRP A 172 -8.99 7.61 -13.70
C TRP A 172 -8.07 6.58 -13.03
N GLN A 173 -7.06 6.10 -13.76
CA GLN A 173 -6.04 5.21 -13.22
C GLN A 173 -4.92 6.05 -12.63
N LEU A 174 -4.50 5.75 -11.40
CA LEU A 174 -3.46 6.51 -10.72
C LEU A 174 -2.12 6.35 -11.45
N GLU A 175 -1.63 7.44 -12.02
CA GLU A 175 -0.35 7.51 -12.72
C GLU A 175 0.81 7.76 -11.75
N VAL A 176 1.95 7.09 -12.00
CA VAL A 176 3.22 7.23 -11.27
C VAL A 176 4.33 7.34 -12.31
N PRO A 177 5.12 8.42 -12.35
CA PRO A 177 5.22 9.48 -11.33
C PRO A 177 4.01 10.42 -11.30
N VAL A 178 3.96 11.31 -10.30
CA VAL A 178 2.83 12.23 -10.11
C VAL A 178 2.74 13.18 -11.31
N PRO A 179 1.60 13.24 -12.03
CA PRO A 179 1.48 14.12 -13.19
C PRO A 179 1.65 15.60 -12.83
N SER A 180 2.06 16.40 -13.81
CA SER A 180 2.15 17.85 -13.63
C SER A 180 0.78 18.49 -13.38
N MET A 181 0.77 19.66 -12.74
CA MET A 181 -0.47 20.41 -12.50
C MET A 181 -1.20 20.77 -13.80
N GLU A 182 -0.48 21.06 -14.88
CA GLU A 182 -1.08 21.30 -16.20
C GLU A 182 -1.78 20.06 -16.74
N HIS A 183 -1.20 18.87 -16.51
CA HIS A 183 -1.82 17.61 -16.89
C HIS A 183 -3.14 17.40 -16.13
N PHE A 184 -3.19 17.67 -14.82
CA PHE A 184 -4.44 17.63 -14.05
C PHE A 184 -5.49 18.61 -14.57
N HIS A 185 -5.09 19.83 -14.97
CA HIS A 185 -6.00 20.77 -15.61
C HIS A 185 -6.55 20.22 -16.93
N LYS A 186 -5.71 19.58 -17.75
CA LYS A 186 -6.14 18.96 -19.00
C LYS A 186 -7.13 17.82 -18.73
N LEU A 187 -6.79 16.88 -17.84
CA LEU A 187 -7.67 15.77 -17.45
C LEU A 187 -9.02 16.28 -16.96
N SER A 188 -9.05 17.27 -16.08
CA SER A 188 -10.31 17.82 -15.55
C SER A 188 -11.25 18.42 -16.61
N ARG A 189 -10.72 18.79 -17.78
CA ARG A 189 -11.50 19.33 -18.92
C ARG A 189 -11.96 18.24 -19.88
N GLU A 190 -11.44 17.02 -19.80
CA GLU A 190 -11.87 15.90 -20.63
C GLU A 190 -13.33 15.55 -20.34
N GLU A 191 -14.10 15.24 -21.39
CA GLU A 191 -15.56 15.01 -21.26
C GLU A 191 -15.91 13.93 -20.24
N LYS A 192 -15.10 12.86 -20.16
CA LYS A 192 -15.29 11.76 -19.19
C LYS A 192 -15.23 12.19 -17.72
N PHE A 193 -14.54 13.29 -17.40
CA PHE A 193 -14.30 13.72 -16.02
C PHE A 193 -15.03 15.01 -15.65
N LYS A 194 -15.38 15.82 -16.64
CA LYS A 194 -15.98 17.14 -16.48
C LYS A 194 -17.22 17.18 -15.59
N GLU A 195 -18.04 16.13 -15.59
CA GLU A 195 -19.26 16.06 -14.77
C GLU A 195 -18.97 15.78 -13.28
N ASN A 196 -17.86 15.10 -12.99
CA ASN A 196 -17.50 14.67 -11.62
C ASN A 196 -16.57 15.65 -10.91
N VAL A 197 -15.88 16.51 -11.67
CA VAL A 197 -14.93 17.50 -11.13
C VAL A 197 -15.65 18.82 -10.85
N PRO A 198 -15.64 19.32 -9.60
CA PRO A 198 -16.22 20.62 -9.28
C PRO A 198 -15.48 21.75 -10.01
N ASN A 199 -16.22 22.78 -10.42
CA ASN A 199 -15.63 23.98 -11.02
C ASN A 199 -15.15 24.95 -9.92
N ASP A 200 -14.22 24.50 -9.08
CA ASP A 200 -13.64 25.26 -7.97
C ASP A 200 -12.11 25.25 -8.08
N PRO A 201 -11.43 26.40 -8.28
CA PRO A 201 -9.97 26.48 -8.34
C PRO A 201 -9.25 25.91 -7.11
N SER A 202 -9.92 25.87 -5.94
CA SER A 202 -9.32 25.37 -4.70
C SER A 202 -8.99 23.88 -4.73
N ILE A 203 -9.53 23.11 -5.68
CA ILE A 203 -9.25 21.67 -5.82
C ILE A 203 -7.86 21.39 -6.42
N TYR A 204 -7.20 22.38 -6.99
CA TYR A 204 -5.87 22.21 -7.59
C TYR A 204 -4.71 22.39 -6.59
N ARG A 205 -5.00 22.59 -5.31
CA ARG A 205 -3.99 22.61 -4.25
C ARG A 205 -3.69 21.21 -3.72
N LEU A 206 -2.53 21.05 -3.09
CA LEU A 206 -2.18 19.84 -2.34
C LEU A 206 -3.00 19.76 -1.05
N PRO A 207 -3.38 18.54 -0.61
CA PRO A 207 -4.09 18.34 0.65
C PRO A 207 -3.20 18.66 1.85
N ASN A 208 -3.79 19.26 2.88
CA ASN A 208 -3.12 19.42 4.17
C ASN A 208 -3.08 18.06 4.87
N VAL A 209 -1.94 17.36 4.78
CA VAL A 209 -1.76 16.09 5.47
C VAL A 209 -1.05 16.34 6.80
N LEU A 210 -1.79 16.15 7.88
CA LEU A 210 -1.24 16.11 9.23
C LEU A 210 -0.57 14.75 9.42
N ILE A 211 0.72 14.67 9.12
CA ILE A 211 1.56 13.55 9.50
C ILE A 211 2.37 14.01 10.69
N ASP A 212 2.14 13.38 11.83
CA ASP A 212 2.93 13.64 13.03
C ASP A 212 4.31 13.00 12.84
N ILE A 213 5.21 13.79 12.23
CA ILE A 213 6.61 13.44 12.07
C ILE A 213 7.37 14.31 13.06
N HIS A 214 7.74 13.70 14.18
CA HIS A 214 8.46 14.41 15.25
C HIS A 214 9.96 14.59 14.94
N ASP A 215 10.47 13.97 13.88
CA ASP A 215 11.89 13.96 13.52
C ASP A 215 12.09 14.13 11.99
N GLU A 216 12.79 15.19 11.56
CA GLU A 216 13.12 15.44 10.15
C GLU A 216 13.95 14.28 9.55
N SER A 217 14.74 13.55 10.34
CA SER A 217 15.45 12.34 9.86
C SER A 217 14.49 11.22 9.47
N GLU A 218 13.37 11.07 10.19
CA GLU A 218 12.33 10.09 9.83
C GLU A 218 11.63 10.51 8.53
N LYS A 219 11.40 11.82 8.33
CA LYS A 219 10.80 12.35 7.11
C LYS A 219 11.67 12.11 5.88
N GLU A 220 12.97 12.38 5.96
CA GLU A 220 13.92 12.12 4.87
C GLU A 220 13.99 10.63 4.54
N LYS A 221 14.09 9.75 5.54
CA LYS A 221 14.07 8.29 5.33
C LYS A 221 12.79 7.83 4.65
N LEU A 222 11.65 8.36 5.09
CA LEU A 222 10.36 8.05 4.48
C LEU A 222 10.33 8.53 3.03
N LEU A 223 10.72 9.78 2.74
CA LEU A 223 10.77 10.31 1.38
C LEU A 223 11.67 9.49 0.45
N SER A 224 12.80 8.98 0.94
CA SER A 224 13.68 8.08 0.19
C SER A 224 13.05 6.71 -0.06
N SER A 225 12.16 6.23 0.81
CA SER A 225 11.43 4.96 0.66
C SER A 225 10.10 5.07 -0.13
N SER A 226 9.79 6.25 -0.67
CA SER A 226 8.56 6.53 -1.39
C SER A 226 8.35 5.59 -2.58
N ILE A 227 7.17 4.98 -2.64
CA ILE A 227 6.79 4.04 -3.70
C ILE A 227 6.65 4.77 -5.05
N LEU A 228 6.41 6.08 -5.00
CA LEU A 228 6.25 6.92 -6.19
C LEU A 228 7.56 7.30 -6.88
N ARG A 229 8.72 6.94 -6.33
CA ARG A 229 10.04 7.21 -6.94
C ARG A 229 10.45 6.22 -8.02
N GLN A 230 9.65 5.21 -8.34
CA GLN A 230 10.07 4.17 -9.29
C GLN A 230 10.30 4.65 -10.74
N ASN A 231 10.01 5.90 -11.12
CA ASN A 231 10.02 6.33 -12.53
C ASN A 231 10.45 7.79 -12.78
N GLU A 232 11.16 8.47 -11.87
CA GLU A 232 11.65 9.86 -12.15
C GLU A 232 13.14 9.99 -12.42
N ASP A 233 13.87 8.87 -12.47
CA ASP A 233 15.26 8.83 -12.95
C ASP A 233 15.43 7.61 -13.88
N ASP A 234 14.97 7.71 -15.13
CA ASP A 234 15.44 6.86 -16.26
C ASP A 234 16.85 7.30 -16.71
N GLU A 235 17.70 7.59 -15.72
CA GLU A 235 19.16 7.63 -15.75
C GLU A 235 19.53 7.43 -14.26
N ILE A 236 20.14 6.28 -13.93
CA ILE A 236 20.55 5.83 -12.57
C ILE A 236 19.63 4.76 -11.93
N ASP A 237 19.37 3.66 -12.64
CA ASP A 237 18.99 2.38 -12.00
C ASP A 237 19.95 1.21 -12.38
N GLU A 238 21.12 1.53 -12.94
CA GLU A 238 22.25 0.59 -13.07
C GLU A 238 23.40 0.88 -12.09
N GLU A 239 23.52 2.08 -11.50
CA GLU A 239 24.64 2.42 -10.60
C GLU A 239 24.46 1.94 -9.14
N ILE A 240 23.22 1.73 -8.65
CA ILE A 240 23.03 1.26 -7.26
C ILE A 240 23.49 -0.19 -7.09
N ASN A 241 23.53 -0.99 -8.17
CA ASN A 241 24.08 -2.34 -8.13
C ASN A 241 25.60 -2.38 -8.41
N GLU A 242 26.17 -1.37 -9.07
CA GLU A 242 27.63 -1.29 -9.24
C GLU A 242 28.31 -0.79 -7.98
N GLN A 243 27.79 0.23 -7.29
CA GLN A 243 28.43 0.77 -6.10
C GLN A 243 28.40 -0.23 -4.92
N ASP A 244 27.30 -0.95 -4.70
CA ASP A 244 27.22 -1.99 -3.66
C ASP A 244 28.14 -3.19 -4.00
N LYS A 245 28.34 -3.48 -5.29
CA LYS A 245 29.27 -4.51 -5.76
C LYS A 245 30.73 -4.03 -5.65
N LEU A 246 31.00 -2.77 -5.93
CA LEU A 246 32.31 -2.13 -5.78
C LEU A 246 32.71 -2.04 -4.30
N ASP A 247 31.77 -1.67 -3.43
CA ASP A 247 31.94 -1.65 -1.97
C ASP A 247 32.21 -3.08 -1.45
N ALA A 248 31.50 -4.10 -1.96
CA ALA A 248 31.76 -5.50 -1.58
C ALA A 248 33.12 -6.02 -2.07
N ASP A 249 33.53 -5.67 -3.30
CA ASP A 249 34.84 -6.03 -3.84
C ASP A 249 35.98 -5.31 -3.09
N LEU A 250 35.78 -4.03 -2.73
CA LEU A 250 36.71 -3.25 -1.92
C LEU A 250 36.84 -3.80 -0.49
N GLU A 251 35.72 -4.17 0.15
CA GLU A 251 35.72 -4.81 1.47
C GLU A 251 36.52 -6.11 1.43
N LYS A 252 36.39 -6.90 0.37
CA LYS A 252 37.15 -8.13 0.17
C LYS A 252 38.65 -7.86 0.00
N GLU A 253 39.04 -6.86 -0.81
CA GLU A 253 40.45 -6.49 -1.01
C GLU A 253 41.08 -5.97 0.31
N LEU A 254 40.34 -5.15 1.06
CA LEU A 254 40.81 -4.61 2.34
C LEU A 254 41.00 -5.72 3.39
N VAL A 255 40.10 -6.70 3.45
CA VAL A 255 40.26 -7.86 4.34
C VAL A 255 41.50 -8.68 3.97
N GLU A 256 41.77 -8.88 2.68
CA GLU A 256 42.96 -9.60 2.22
C GLU A 256 44.26 -8.86 2.57
N LYS A 257 44.29 -7.54 2.37
CA LYS A 257 45.45 -6.71 2.76
C LYS A 257 45.66 -6.68 4.27
N LEU A 258 44.60 -6.53 5.07
CA LEU A 258 44.69 -6.58 6.53
C LEU A 258 45.17 -7.96 7.01
N ALA A 259 44.71 -9.04 6.38
CA ALA A 259 45.17 -10.40 6.68
C ALA A 259 46.67 -10.59 6.37
N SER A 260 47.19 -9.97 5.31
CA SER A 260 48.63 -10.01 4.98
C SER A 260 49.52 -9.35 6.05
N VAL A 261 48.98 -8.38 6.80
CA VAL A 261 49.64 -7.71 7.93
C VAL A 261 49.36 -8.45 9.26
N GLY A 262 48.58 -9.54 9.23
CA GLY A 262 48.27 -10.38 10.39
C GLY A 262 47.00 -9.98 11.15
N ILE A 263 46.20 -9.04 10.63
CA ILE A 263 44.95 -8.59 11.26
C ILE A 263 43.78 -9.38 10.68
N ARG A 264 43.02 -10.06 11.54
CA ARG A 264 41.84 -10.83 11.14
C ARG A 264 40.57 -10.01 11.37
N VAL A 265 39.69 -9.99 10.38
CA VAL A 265 38.38 -9.33 10.42
C VAL A 265 37.29 -10.38 10.19
N ASN A 266 36.21 -10.33 10.96
CA ASN A 266 35.09 -11.26 10.83
C ASN A 266 34.18 -10.87 9.66
N GLN A 267 33.87 -11.84 8.81
CA GLN A 267 32.94 -11.64 7.69
C GLN A 267 31.50 -11.77 8.20
N GLY A 268 30.72 -10.69 8.12
CA GLY A 268 29.34 -10.64 8.59
C GLY A 268 28.73 -9.24 8.44
N LYS A 269 27.53 -9.03 8.98
CA LYS A 269 26.81 -7.74 8.89
C LYS A 269 27.55 -6.55 9.52
N GLU A 270 28.60 -6.82 10.31
CA GLU A 270 29.43 -5.80 10.97
C GLU A 270 30.84 -5.69 10.35
N CYS A 271 31.12 -6.36 9.23
CA CYS A 271 32.45 -6.40 8.59
C CYS A 271 33.03 -5.01 8.34
N ARG A 272 32.26 -4.11 7.73
CA ARG A 272 32.66 -2.72 7.44
C ARG A 272 33.11 -1.95 8.68
N LYS A 273 32.41 -2.16 9.80
CA LYS A 273 32.72 -1.51 11.08
C LYS A 273 34.04 -2.05 11.65
N GLU A 274 34.25 -3.36 11.60
CA GLU A 274 35.50 -3.98 12.05
C GLU A 274 36.71 -3.56 11.18
N ILE A 275 36.55 -3.40 9.87
CA ILE A 275 37.60 -2.89 8.97
C ILE A 275 38.00 -1.46 9.38
N ILE A 276 37.03 -0.58 9.62
CA ILE A 276 37.27 0.81 10.02
C ILE A 276 37.99 0.87 11.37
N ASP A 277 37.57 0.05 12.33
CA ASP A 277 38.21 -0.02 13.66
C ASP A 277 39.66 -0.52 13.54
N ALA A 278 39.92 -1.53 12.70
CA ALA A 278 41.26 -2.05 12.45
C ALA A 278 42.19 -1.00 11.83
N ILE A 279 41.72 -0.27 10.80
CA ILE A 279 42.49 0.80 10.15
C ILE A 279 42.73 1.95 11.13
N SER A 280 41.72 2.34 11.91
CA SER A 280 41.86 3.41 12.91
C SER A 280 42.90 3.07 13.97
N ASN A 281 42.96 1.80 14.39
CA ASN A 281 43.98 1.34 15.34
C ASN A 281 45.39 1.33 14.71
N LEU A 282 45.53 0.93 13.45
CA LEU A 282 46.80 1.02 12.71
C LEU A 282 47.29 2.47 12.62
N VAL A 283 46.41 3.41 12.28
CA VAL A 283 46.76 4.84 12.19
C VAL A 283 47.27 5.37 13.52
N LYS A 284 46.60 5.05 14.63
CA LYS A 284 47.07 5.42 15.98
C LYS A 284 48.46 4.84 16.27
N LEU A 285 48.69 3.60 15.87
CA LEU A 285 49.96 2.91 16.09
C LEU A 285 51.10 3.58 15.30
N VAL A 286 50.84 3.97 14.04
CA VAL A 286 51.79 4.75 13.22
C VAL A 286 52.07 6.13 13.81
N GLN A 287 51.05 6.82 14.35
CA GLN A 287 51.24 8.11 15.02
C GLN A 287 52.14 7.98 16.25
N ILE A 288 51.96 6.92 17.06
CA ILE A 288 52.84 6.63 18.18
C ILE A 288 54.28 6.42 17.70
N PHE A 289 54.48 5.63 16.64
CA PHE A 289 55.82 5.42 16.08
C PHE A 289 56.47 6.69 15.54
N ASN A 290 55.71 7.59 14.90
CA ASN A 290 56.23 8.87 14.44
C ASN A 290 56.63 9.77 15.60
N THR A 291 55.82 9.81 16.66
CA THR A 291 56.14 10.55 17.89
C THR A 291 57.41 10.01 18.52
N CYS A 292 57.57 8.67 18.61
CA CYS A 292 58.79 8.05 19.09
C CYS A 292 60.00 8.34 18.19
N LYS A 293 59.82 8.39 16.87
CA LYS A 293 60.90 8.71 15.92
C LYS A 293 61.40 10.14 16.12
N GLU A 294 60.50 11.10 16.29
CA GLU A 294 60.84 12.51 16.55
C GLU A 294 61.66 12.65 17.84
N THR A 295 61.22 12.01 18.93
CA THR A 295 61.97 12.00 20.20
C THR A 295 63.35 11.34 20.11
N VAL A 296 63.54 10.38 19.20
CA VAL A 296 64.83 9.70 18.99
C VAL A 296 65.74 10.49 18.03
N SER A 297 65.18 11.25 17.09
CA SER A 297 65.97 12.18 16.26
C SER A 297 66.49 13.36 17.07
N ASP A 298 65.69 13.90 17.99
CA ASP A 298 66.10 15.03 18.83
C ASP A 298 67.32 14.68 19.70
N HIS A 299 67.38 13.46 20.24
CA HIS A 299 68.56 12.98 20.98
C HIS A 299 69.81 12.71 20.13
N ARG A 300 69.67 12.51 18.81
CA ARG A 300 70.82 12.30 17.91
C ARG A 300 71.48 13.58 17.43
N ASP A 301 70.78 14.70 17.49
CA ASP A 301 71.33 16.00 17.13
C ASP A 301 71.98 16.68 18.35
N GLU A 302 71.51 16.40 19.57
CA GLU A 302 72.19 16.79 20.83
C GLU A 302 73.58 16.12 20.98
N GLU A 303 73.73 14.84 20.64
CA GLU A 303 75.05 14.14 20.70
C GLU A 303 76.07 14.64 19.65
N LYS A 304 75.64 15.36 18.62
CA LYS A 304 76.55 15.92 17.60
C LYS A 304 77.03 17.33 17.92
N GLU A 305 76.27 18.10 18.69
CA GLU A 305 76.73 19.42 19.16
C GLU A 305 77.78 19.28 20.27
N GLU A 306 77.65 18.30 21.18
CA GLU A 306 78.67 18.05 22.22
C GLU A 306 80.02 17.54 21.66
N ASN A 307 80.03 16.91 20.47
CA ASN A 307 81.27 16.42 19.85
C ASN A 307 81.97 17.45 18.93
N ASN A 308 81.41 18.64 18.75
CA ASN A 308 82.03 19.74 17.99
C ASN A 308 82.58 20.87 18.88
N GLU A 309 82.46 20.76 20.21
CA GLU A 309 83.00 21.74 21.19
C GLU A 309 84.25 21.24 21.96
N LEU A 310 84.88 20.14 21.54
CA LEU A 310 86.17 19.63 22.03
C LEU A 310 87.25 19.68 20.96
#